data_AF-A0A160VB22-F1
#
_entry.id   AF-A0A160VB22-F1
#
_cell.length_a   1.000
_cell.length_b   1.000
_cell.length_c   1.000
_cell.angle_alpha   90.00
_cell.angle_beta   90.00
_cell.angle_gamma   90.00
#
_symmetry.space_group_name_H-M   'P 1'
#
loop_
_entity.id
_entity.type
_entity.pdbx_description
1 polymer ?
#
loop_
_entity_poly.entity_id
_entity_poly.type
_entity_poly.pdbx_seq_one_letter_code
_entity_poly.pdbx_strand_id
1 'polypeptide(L)'
;MMYVSIGAAARSTQGALYRSRDLFKTFEQVDRSISPNSTMMTVAVDPRAPDHLFCNSRDGQVFGSLDDGASWTTYDLPAKAKEVRALAAG
;
A
#
# COMPACT_ATOMS: atom_id res chain seq x y z
N MET A 1 -0.33 14.93 -5.38
CA MET A 1 -0.30 13.47 -5.58
C MET A 1 -1.24 12.82 -4.60
N MET A 2 -1.98 11.78 -4.96
CA MET A 2 -2.81 11.03 -4.02
C MET A 2 -2.64 9.54 -4.28
N TYR A 3 -2.65 8.76 -3.20
CA TYR A 3 -2.68 7.30 -3.25
C TYR A 3 -3.95 6.81 -2.58
N VAL A 4 -4.50 5.72 -3.09
CA VAL A 4 -5.74 5.13 -2.59
C VAL A 4 -5.57 3.62 -2.52
N SER A 5 -5.71 3.07 -1.31
CA SER A 5 -5.84 1.63 -1.10
C SER A 5 -7.29 1.21 -1.30
N ILE A 6 -7.52 0.19 -2.13
CA ILE A 6 -8.85 -0.31 -2.48
C ILE A 6 -8.85 -1.83 -2.30
N GLY A 7 -9.99 -2.38 -1.88
CA GLY A 7 -10.26 -3.81 -1.93
C GLY A 7 -11.74 -4.07 -2.16
N ALA A 8 -12.07 -5.25 -2.68
CA ALA A 8 -13.45 -5.61 -3.02
C ALA A 8 -14.40 -5.68 -1.79
N ALA A 9 -13.84 -5.97 -0.61
CA ALA A 9 -14.56 -6.05 0.65
C ALA A 9 -13.61 -5.84 1.84
N ALA A 10 -14.17 -5.65 3.03
CA ALA A 10 -13.40 -5.53 4.28
C ALA A 10 -12.49 -6.74 4.53
N ARG A 11 -12.87 -7.94 4.05
CA ARG A 11 -12.01 -9.12 3.92
C ARG A 11 -12.18 -9.69 2.52
N SER A 12 -11.12 -9.63 1.72
CA SER A 12 -10.99 -10.18 0.37
C SER A 12 -9.59 -10.72 0.22
N THR A 13 -9.36 -11.60 -0.76
CA THR A 13 -8.02 -12.02 -1.22
C THR A 13 -7.41 -11.04 -2.21
N GLN A 14 -8.13 -9.96 -2.54
CA GLN A 14 -7.74 -8.95 -3.51
C GLN A 14 -7.63 -7.59 -2.84
N GLY A 15 -6.46 -6.97 -2.99
CA GLY A 15 -6.18 -5.58 -2.65
C GLY A 15 -5.42 -4.92 -3.78
N ALA A 16 -5.60 -3.62 -3.93
CA ALA A 16 -4.89 -2.83 -4.93
C ALA A 16 -4.54 -1.46 -4.37
N LEU A 17 -3.41 -0.92 -4.83
CA LEU A 17 -2.99 0.45 -4.59
C LEU A 17 -3.01 1.23 -5.91
N TYR A 18 -3.74 2.33 -5.89
CA TYR A 18 -3.84 3.25 -7.01
C TYR A 18 -3.24 4.61 -6.69
N ARG A 19 -2.79 5.30 -7.73
CA ARG A 19 -2.33 6.69 -7.68
C ARG A 19 -3.16 7.56 -8.62
N SER A 20 -3.42 8.79 -8.20
CA SER A 20 -3.98 9.85 -9.04
C SER A 20 -3.10 11.11 -8.97
N ARG A 21 -2.87 11.70 -10.14
CA ARG A 21 -2.08 12.94 -10.31
C ARG A 21 -2.95 14.17 -10.57
N ASP A 22 -4.25 13.97 -10.73
CA ASP A 22 -5.17 14.94 -11.32
C ASP A 22 -6.49 15.08 -10.55
N LEU A 23 -6.45 14.82 -9.23
CA LEU A 23 -7.58 14.94 -8.32
C LEU A 23 -8.75 13.99 -8.67
N PHE A 24 -8.49 12.68 -8.66
CA PHE A 24 -9.47 11.60 -8.89
C PHE A 24 -10.03 11.52 -10.33
N LYS A 25 -9.44 12.22 -11.31
CA LYS A 25 -9.91 12.12 -12.71
C LYS A 25 -9.36 10.88 -13.40
N THR A 26 -8.10 10.54 -13.15
CA THR A 26 -7.47 9.32 -13.66
C THR A 26 -6.74 8.58 -12.54
N PHE A 27 -6.63 7.26 -12.73
CA PHE A 27 -5.96 6.35 -11.81
C PHE A 27 -5.01 5.43 -12.56
N GLU A 28 -3.86 5.18 -11.94
CA GLU A 28 -2.92 4.14 -12.34
C GLU A 28 -2.68 3.19 -11.15
N GLN A 29 -2.66 1.89 -11.42
CA GLN A 29 -2.29 0.90 -10.42
C GLN A 29 -0.78 0.89 -10.24
N VAL A 30 -0.30 1.09 -9.02
CA VAL A 30 1.13 1.27 -8.71
C VAL A 30 1.78 0.07 -8.04
N ASP A 31 1.01 -0.91 -7.58
CA ASP A 31 1.48 -2.10 -6.88
C ASP A 31 1.68 -3.32 -7.79
N ARG A 32 1.88 -3.11 -9.10
CA ARG A 32 1.90 -4.19 -10.10
C ARG A 32 3.02 -5.23 -9.93
N SER A 33 4.08 -4.90 -9.20
CA SER A 33 5.21 -5.80 -8.93
C SER A 33 5.09 -6.54 -7.60
N ILE A 34 4.00 -6.34 -6.85
CA ILE A 34 3.67 -7.10 -5.64
C ILE A 34 2.32 -7.79 -5.78
N SER A 35 2.13 -8.86 -5.01
CA SER A 35 0.88 -9.61 -4.96
C SER A 35 0.35 -9.64 -3.53
N PRO A 36 -0.45 -8.63 -3.13
CA PRO A 36 -1.16 -8.66 -1.86
C PRO A 36 -2.08 -9.89 -1.81
N ASN A 37 -2.04 -10.61 -0.70
CA ASN A 37 -2.86 -11.80 -0.45
C ASN A 37 -4.22 -11.46 0.17
N SER A 38 -4.46 -10.19 0.49
CA SER A 38 -5.66 -9.72 1.14
C SER A 38 -5.94 -8.24 0.85
N THR A 39 -7.13 -7.77 1.25
CA THR A 39 -7.56 -6.36 1.17
C THR A 39 -6.44 -5.40 1.56
N MET A 40 -6.15 -4.41 0.70
CA MET A 40 -5.20 -3.34 1.02
C MET A 40 -5.86 -2.36 2.00
N MET A 41 -5.21 -2.07 3.13
CA MET A 41 -5.82 -1.34 4.24
C MET A 41 -5.39 0.11 4.31
N THR A 42 -4.08 0.37 4.42
CA THR A 42 -3.57 1.75 4.54
C THR A 42 -2.42 2.00 3.59
N VAL A 43 -2.28 3.26 3.20
CA VAL A 43 -1.12 3.81 2.51
C VAL A 43 -0.63 5.05 3.27
N ALA A 44 0.68 5.17 3.43
CA ALA A 44 1.34 6.32 4.02
C ALA A 44 2.51 6.77 3.12
N VAL A 45 2.71 8.08 3.04
CA VAL A 45 3.86 8.70 2.36
C VAL A 45 4.75 9.30 3.43
N ASP A 46 6.06 9.12 3.32
CA ASP A 46 7.02 9.75 4.23
C ASP A 46 7.05 11.27 3.98
N PRO A 47 6.73 12.12 4.97
CA PRO A 47 6.74 13.57 4.78
C PRO A 47 8.14 14.15 4.53
N ARG A 48 9.21 13.42 4.86
CA ARG A 48 10.61 13.81 4.63
C ARG A 48 11.13 13.35 3.27
N ALA A 49 10.50 12.33 2.68
CA ALA A 49 10.84 11.75 1.39
C ALA A 49 9.56 11.39 0.61
N PRO A 50 8.98 12.34 -0.16
CA PRO A 50 7.66 12.15 -0.79
C PRO A 50 7.58 11.06 -1.87
N ASP A 51 8.72 10.52 -2.30
CA ASP A 51 8.87 9.36 -3.17
C ASP A 51 8.87 8.04 -2.41
N HIS A 52 8.99 8.08 -1.07
CA HIS A 52 8.85 6.91 -0.21
C HIS A 52 7.38 6.72 0.20
N LEU A 53 6.83 5.55 -0.11
CA LEU A 53 5.48 5.17 0.28
C LEU A 53 5.43 3.75 0.82
N PHE A 54 4.55 3.55 1.77
CA PHE A 54 4.38 2.30 2.49
C PHE A 54 2.91 1.93 2.56
N CYS A 55 2.60 0.66 2.39
CA CYS A 55 1.25 0.15 2.49
C CYS A 55 1.22 -1.21 3.18
N ASN A 56 0.02 -1.65 3.56
CA ASN A 56 -0.17 -2.99 4.11
C ASN A 56 -1.48 -3.63 3.68
N SER A 57 -1.43 -4.95 3.58
CA SER A 57 -2.60 -5.79 3.46
C SER A 57 -3.15 -6.13 4.84
N ARG A 58 -4.44 -6.46 4.88
CA ARG A 58 -5.17 -6.80 6.10
C ARG A 58 -4.53 -7.95 6.87
N ASP A 59 -4.06 -8.97 6.16
CA ASP A 59 -3.50 -10.20 6.76
C ASP A 59 -1.99 -10.10 7.04
N GLY A 60 -1.44 -8.87 7.05
CA GLY A 60 -0.15 -8.59 7.65
C GLY A 60 1.03 -8.50 6.70
N GLN A 61 0.82 -8.46 5.38
CA GLN A 61 1.91 -8.10 4.47
C GLN A 61 2.12 -6.59 4.51
N VAL A 62 3.37 -6.17 4.63
CA VAL A 62 3.78 -4.77 4.52
C VAL A 62 4.66 -4.62 3.29
N PHE A 63 4.41 -3.56 2.53
CA PHE A 63 5.17 -3.24 1.35
C PHE A 63 5.65 -1.80 1.42
N GLY A 64 6.81 -1.53 0.86
CA GLY A 64 7.31 -0.18 0.71
C GLY A 64 8.02 0.02 -0.61
N SER A 65 7.89 1.21 -1.15
CA SER A 65 8.62 1.70 -2.31
C SER A 65 9.39 2.94 -1.88
N LEU A 66 10.62 3.07 -2.39
CA LEU A 66 11.48 4.22 -2.16
C LEU A 66 11.70 5.03 -3.46
N ASP A 67 10.83 4.83 -4.46
CA ASP A 67 10.99 5.34 -5.83
C ASP A 67 9.63 5.64 -6.52
N ASP A 68 8.68 6.22 -5.78
CA ASP A 68 7.32 6.56 -6.26
C ASP A 68 6.59 5.36 -6.91
N GLY A 69 6.75 4.17 -6.32
CA GLY A 69 6.05 2.95 -6.71
C GLY A 69 6.64 2.27 -7.94
N ALA A 70 7.85 2.63 -8.38
CA ALA A 70 8.51 1.96 -9.50
C ALA A 70 9.01 0.57 -9.10
N SER A 71 9.49 0.41 -7.88
CA SER A 71 9.88 -0.86 -7.26
C SER A 71 9.36 -0.98 -5.84
N TRP A 72 9.19 -2.22 -5.38
CA TRP A 72 8.58 -2.53 -4.10
C TRP A 72 9.38 -3.59 -3.35
N THR A 73 9.50 -3.40 -2.05
CA THR A 73 10.10 -4.34 -1.10
C THR A 73 9.02 -4.82 -0.14
N THR A 74 9.00 -6.12 0.12
CA THR A 74 8.16 -6.71 1.17
C THR A 74 8.91 -6.67 2.49
N TYR A 75 8.24 -6.22 3.54
CA TYR A 75 8.78 -6.17 4.90
C TYR A 75 8.08 -7.20 5.78
N ASP A 76 8.87 -8.06 6.43
CA ASP A 76 8.34 -9.03 7.36
C ASP A 76 7.95 -8.37 8.68
N LEU A 77 6.71 -8.60 9.10
CA LEU A 77 6.26 -8.27 10.44
C LEU A 77 6.55 -9.41 11.42
N PRO A 78 6.56 -9.13 12.74
CA PRO A 78 6.66 -10.19 13.75
C PRO A 78 5.63 -11.29 13.51
N ALA A 79 6.02 -12.57 13.65
CA ALA A 79 5.20 -13.73 13.24
C ALA A 79 3.76 -13.80 13.83
N LYS A 80 3.52 -13.10 14.95
CA LYS A 80 2.22 -13.01 15.62
C LYS A 80 1.33 -11.86 15.11
N ALA A 81 1.86 -10.97 14.27
CA ALA A 81 1.11 -9.88 13.65
C ALA A 81 0.25 -10.45 12.52
N LYS A 82 -1.00 -10.82 12.86
CA LYS A 82 -1.97 -11.42 11.92
C LYS A 82 -2.94 -10.41 11.31
N GLU A 83 -3.01 -9.20 11.86
CA GLU A 83 -3.87 -8.12 11.34
C GLU A 83 -3.14 -6.79 11.49
N VAL A 84 -2.99 -6.05 10.39
CA VAL A 84 -2.47 -4.69 10.41
C VAL A 84 -3.62 -3.72 10.26
N ARG A 85 -3.70 -2.75 11.18
CA ARG A 85 -4.80 -1.77 11.23
C ARG A 85 -4.42 -0.43 10.64
N ALA A 86 -3.18 -0.03 10.84
CA ALA A 86 -2.66 1.23 10.38
C ALA A 86 -1.14 1.14 10.19
N LEU A 87 -0.64 1.96 9.29
CA LEU A 87 0.78 2.24 9.10
C LEU A 87 0.95 3.75 8.99
N ALA A 88 1.98 4.28 9.65
CA ALA A 88 2.42 5.65 9.52
C ALA A 88 3.92 5.67 9.21
N ALA A 89 4.32 6.57 8.32
CA ALA A 89 5.73 6.87 8.02
C ALA A 89 6.01 8.29 8.50
N GLY A 90 7.23 8.57 8.99
CA GLY A 90 7.51 9.82 9.68
C GLY A 90 8.96 10.25 9.68
#